data_AF-A0A2I0IG17-F1
#
_entry.id   AF-A0A2I0IG17-F1
#
_cell.length_a   1.000
_cell.length_b   1.000
_cell.length_c   1.000
_cell.angle_alpha   90.00
_cell.angle_beta   90.00
_cell.angle_gamma   90.00
#
_symmetry.space_group_name_H-M   'P 1'
#
loop_
_entity.id
_entity.type
_entity.pdbx_description
1 polymer ?
#
loop_
_entity_poly.entity_id
_entity_poly.type
_entity_poly.pdbx_seq_one_letter_code
_entity_poly.pdbx_strand_id
1 'polypeptide(L)'
;MESLNPQPVKFTWTLENFSRLNVRKLYSDEFTAGGCKWRLLVFPKGNNVDYVSIYLDVPDASTLPSGWRREAQFSLIMVNQNHQSSSTRKGSRHTFKAGEADWGFTSFKPLAELHTHINGFLVNDALIVEAEVDVLAVHPPVIVPEADRSPPDMEPLLEEVEKAKQYLKECLSDLFKLNMKDRLSAALLALSHAEVGLSSDQQRSIKAFQDNFDDFISDFLTFERDNAEFELQKLARDQEEELKKRMGEVKMRKEKLVSDWEILMTESEEAKSNYVTQEKKLEVVEEKKRIAKERMSRSTTAWSSLKLQFV
;
A
#
# COMPACT_ATOMS: atom_id res chain seq x y z
N MET A 1 7.00 -15.59 -51.85
CA MET A 1 7.34 -14.98 -50.54
C MET A 1 6.07 -14.96 -49.75
N GLU A 2 5.91 -15.89 -48.80
CA GLU A 2 4.77 -15.91 -47.89
C GLU A 2 4.84 -14.67 -47.00
N SER A 3 3.83 -13.82 -47.09
CA SER A 3 3.62 -12.74 -46.13
C SER A 3 3.34 -13.38 -44.78
N LEU A 4 4.29 -13.27 -43.85
CA LEU A 4 4.07 -13.55 -42.43
C LEU A 4 3.00 -12.56 -41.93
N ASN A 5 1.73 -12.95 -41.99
CA ASN A 5 0.69 -12.31 -41.21
C ASN A 5 1.06 -12.57 -39.75
N PRO A 6 1.34 -11.54 -38.92
CA PRO A 6 1.58 -11.77 -37.51
C PRO A 6 0.34 -12.46 -36.93
N GLN A 7 0.52 -13.64 -36.33
CA GLN A 7 -0.59 -14.32 -35.68
C GLN A 7 -0.96 -13.58 -34.38
N PRO A 8 -2.26 -13.52 -34.03
CA PRO A 8 -2.69 -12.92 -32.78
C PRO A 8 -2.00 -13.61 -31.59
N VAL A 9 -1.45 -12.81 -30.67
CA VAL A 9 -0.84 -13.30 -29.45
C VAL A 9 -1.94 -13.62 -28.45
N LYS A 10 -1.94 -14.86 -27.95
CA LYS A 10 -2.87 -15.31 -26.92
C LYS A 10 -2.22 -15.23 -25.53
N PHE A 11 -2.94 -14.64 -24.58
CA PHE A 11 -2.59 -14.57 -23.17
C PHE A 11 -3.74 -15.09 -22.32
N THR A 12 -3.45 -15.85 -21.27
CA THR A 12 -4.43 -16.46 -20.37
C THR A 12 -4.11 -16.07 -18.93
N TRP A 13 -5.14 -15.65 -18.20
CA TRP A 13 -5.04 -15.25 -16.80
C TRP A 13 -6.09 -15.96 -15.96
N THR A 14 -5.66 -16.58 -14.86
CA THR A 14 -6.52 -17.23 -13.88
C THR A 14 -6.65 -16.35 -12.64
N LEU A 15 -7.87 -15.93 -12.34
CA LEU A 15 -8.26 -15.21 -11.13
C LEU A 15 -8.70 -16.23 -10.07
N GLU A 16 -7.82 -16.53 -9.13
CA GLU A 16 -8.11 -17.44 -8.02
C GLU A 16 -8.89 -16.77 -6.88
N ASN A 17 -9.62 -17.57 -6.09
CA ASN A 17 -10.43 -17.12 -4.97
C ASN A 17 -11.41 -15.98 -5.36
N PHE A 18 -12.00 -16.08 -6.55
CA PHE A 18 -12.76 -15.00 -7.19
C PHE A 18 -13.90 -14.49 -6.30
N SER A 19 -14.62 -15.39 -5.63
CA SER A 19 -15.71 -15.04 -4.71
C SER A 19 -15.27 -14.18 -3.52
N ARG A 20 -13.97 -14.24 -3.17
CA ARG A 20 -13.39 -13.51 -2.02
C ARG A 20 -12.70 -12.21 -2.42
N LEU A 21 -12.62 -11.89 -3.71
CA LEU A 21 -12.00 -10.66 -4.20
C LEU A 21 -12.82 -9.45 -3.72
N ASN A 22 -12.25 -8.67 -2.80
CA ASN A 22 -12.84 -7.44 -2.26
C ASN A 22 -12.20 -6.16 -2.83
N VAL A 23 -11.58 -6.28 -4.01
CA VAL A 23 -10.91 -5.18 -4.71
C VAL A 23 -11.79 -4.66 -5.84
N ARG A 24 -11.71 -3.36 -6.13
CA ARG A 24 -12.47 -2.72 -7.22
C ARG A 24 -12.03 -3.21 -8.60
N LYS A 25 -10.72 -3.32 -8.81
CA LYS A 25 -10.10 -3.73 -10.08
C LYS A 25 -8.81 -4.52 -9.83
N LEU A 26 -8.44 -5.34 -10.81
CA LEU A 26 -7.22 -6.15 -10.83
C LEU A 26 -6.54 -6.03 -12.19
N TYR A 27 -5.22 -6.16 -12.18
CA TYR A 27 -4.38 -6.19 -13.36
C TYR A 27 -3.68 -7.55 -13.45
N SER A 28 -3.60 -8.12 -14.65
CA SER A 28 -2.75 -9.30 -14.89
C SER A 28 -1.27 -8.92 -14.99
N ASP A 29 -0.43 -9.95 -15.10
CA ASP A 29 0.93 -9.79 -15.60
C ASP A 29 0.94 -9.19 -17.01
N GLU A 30 2.06 -8.56 -17.37
CA GLU A 30 2.28 -7.97 -18.69
C GLU A 30 2.64 -9.05 -19.72
N PHE A 31 2.13 -8.90 -20.93
CA PHE A 31 2.52 -9.70 -22.09
C PHE A 31 2.81 -8.81 -23.30
N THR A 32 3.57 -9.33 -24.27
CA THR A 32 3.99 -8.55 -25.44
C THR A 32 3.31 -9.06 -26.70
N ALA A 33 2.71 -8.14 -27.47
CA ALA A 33 2.16 -8.40 -28.80
C ALA A 33 2.49 -7.23 -29.72
N GLY A 34 2.98 -7.50 -30.93
CA GLY A 34 3.42 -6.45 -31.87
C GLY A 34 4.49 -5.51 -31.32
N GLY A 35 5.40 -6.03 -30.47
CA GLY A 35 6.42 -5.23 -29.78
C GLY A 35 5.89 -4.27 -28.72
N CYS A 36 4.59 -4.31 -28.43
CA CYS A 36 3.94 -3.47 -27.42
C CYS A 36 3.59 -4.30 -26.19
N LYS A 37 3.67 -3.68 -25.00
CA LYS A 37 3.20 -4.27 -23.74
C LYS A 37 1.69 -4.14 -23.62
N TRP A 38 1.07 -5.18 -23.08
CA TRP A 38 -0.36 -5.29 -22.83
C TRP A 38 -0.59 -5.98 -21.48
N ARG A 39 -1.74 -5.73 -20.86
CA ARG A 39 -2.24 -6.50 -19.71
C ARG A 39 -3.77 -6.53 -19.71
N LEU A 40 -4.34 -7.51 -19.02
CA LEU A 40 -5.77 -7.55 -18.74
C LEU A 40 -6.08 -6.68 -17.52
N LEU A 41 -7.20 -5.94 -17.59
CA LEU A 41 -7.79 -5.19 -16.50
C LEU A 41 -9.21 -5.74 -16.26
N VAL A 42 -9.46 -6.26 -15.05
CA VAL A 42 -10.75 -6.85 -14.68
C VAL A 42 -11.35 -6.10 -13.49
N PHE A 43 -12.64 -5.78 -13.58
CA PHE A 43 -13.46 -5.33 -12.46
C PHE A 43 -14.37 -6.50 -12.04
N PRO A 44 -13.99 -7.29 -11.02
CA PRO A 44 -14.66 -8.54 -10.69
C PRO A 44 -16.09 -8.34 -10.16
N LYS A 45 -16.39 -7.17 -9.60
CA LYS A 45 -17.74 -6.75 -9.15
C LYS A 45 -18.36 -5.66 -10.05
N GLY A 46 -17.74 -5.44 -11.21
CA GLY A 46 -18.17 -4.47 -12.20
C GLY A 46 -17.63 -3.06 -12.04
N ASN A 47 -17.68 -2.33 -13.14
CA ASN A 47 -17.31 -0.93 -13.25
C ASN A 47 -18.61 -0.09 -13.33
N ASN A 48 -19.22 0.16 -12.17
CA ASN A 48 -20.52 0.84 -12.01
C ASN A 48 -21.71 0.10 -12.68
N VAL A 49 -21.60 -1.22 -12.87
CA VAL A 49 -22.64 -2.10 -13.44
C VAL A 49 -22.64 -3.47 -12.76
N ASP A 50 -23.74 -4.22 -12.81
CA ASP A 50 -23.85 -5.58 -12.25
C ASP A 50 -23.30 -6.70 -13.16
N TYR A 51 -22.17 -6.41 -13.81
CA TYR A 51 -21.48 -7.30 -14.75
C TYR A 51 -20.00 -7.32 -14.41
N VAL A 52 -19.32 -8.46 -14.61
CA VAL A 52 -17.86 -8.43 -14.71
C VAL A 52 -17.48 -7.58 -15.92
N SER A 53 -16.56 -6.65 -15.71
CA SER A 53 -16.00 -5.81 -16.77
C SER A 53 -14.58 -6.27 -17.07
N ILE A 54 -14.23 -6.38 -18.35
CA ILE A 54 -12.91 -6.84 -18.81
C ILE A 54 -12.42 -5.88 -19.89
N TYR A 55 -11.17 -5.44 -19.74
CA TYR A 55 -10.50 -4.52 -20.63
C TYR A 55 -9.09 -5.04 -20.96
N LEU A 56 -8.61 -4.65 -22.14
CA LEU A 56 -7.21 -4.71 -22.51
C LEU A 56 -6.60 -3.33 -22.20
N ASP A 57 -5.44 -3.31 -21.54
CA ASP A 57 -4.79 -2.07 -21.07
C ASP A 57 -3.32 -2.02 -21.52
N VAL A 58 -2.84 -0.80 -21.75
CA VAL A 58 -1.45 -0.48 -22.08
C VAL A 58 -0.73 -0.06 -20.78
N PRO A 59 0.05 -0.95 -20.15
CA PRO A 59 0.59 -0.72 -18.80
C PRO A 59 1.59 0.45 -18.73
N ASP A 60 2.30 0.69 -19.82
CA ASP A 60 3.36 1.69 -19.96
C ASP A 60 2.87 3.02 -20.56
N ALA A 61 1.55 3.21 -20.68
CA ALA A 61 0.91 4.36 -21.35
C ALA A 61 1.45 5.74 -20.95
N SER A 62 1.77 5.93 -19.66
CA SER A 62 2.29 7.18 -19.10
C SER A 62 3.76 7.46 -19.44
N THR A 63 4.52 6.41 -19.79
CA THR A 63 5.95 6.49 -20.12
C THR A 63 6.21 6.58 -21.62
N LEU A 64 5.17 6.32 -22.44
CA LEU A 64 5.28 6.37 -23.88
C LEU A 64 5.39 7.81 -24.40
N PRO A 65 6.06 8.03 -25.56
CA PRO A 65 6.20 9.34 -26.15
C PRO A 65 4.86 10.05 -26.38
N SER A 66 4.86 11.37 -26.26
CA SER A 66 3.67 12.18 -26.55
C SER A 66 3.14 11.88 -27.95
N GLY A 67 1.83 11.66 -28.06
CA GLY A 67 1.15 11.32 -29.32
C GLY A 67 1.23 9.85 -29.72
N TRP A 68 1.70 8.95 -28.85
CA TRP A 68 1.73 7.52 -29.14
C TRP A 68 0.35 6.95 -29.50
N ARG A 69 0.34 5.97 -30.40
CA ARG A 69 -0.86 5.22 -30.80
C ARG A 69 -0.52 3.75 -31.03
N ARG A 70 -1.36 2.84 -30.54
CA ARG A 70 -1.30 1.41 -30.84
C ARG A 70 -2.66 1.00 -31.39
N GLU A 71 -2.74 0.68 -32.68
CA GLU A 71 -3.95 0.13 -33.26
C GLU A 71 -3.92 -1.40 -33.13
N ALA A 72 -4.93 -1.96 -32.48
CA ALA A 72 -5.03 -3.41 -32.30
C ALA A 72 -6.45 -3.90 -32.52
N GLN A 73 -6.55 -5.09 -33.12
CA GLN A 73 -7.75 -5.91 -33.11
C GLN A 73 -7.57 -6.98 -32.03
N PHE A 74 -8.51 -7.07 -31.10
CA PHE A 74 -8.40 -7.99 -29.99
C PHE A 74 -9.72 -8.68 -29.66
N SER A 75 -9.62 -9.85 -29.04
CA SER A 75 -10.73 -10.56 -28.43
C SER A 75 -10.46 -10.79 -26.95
N LEU A 76 -11.45 -10.52 -26.12
CA LEU A 76 -11.47 -10.87 -24.70
C LEU A 76 -12.41 -12.05 -24.54
N ILE A 77 -11.98 -13.06 -23.80
CA ILE A 77 -12.70 -14.32 -23.63
C ILE A 77 -12.81 -14.62 -22.14
N MET A 78 -14.01 -14.90 -21.67
CA MET A 78 -14.23 -15.54 -20.37
C MET A 78 -14.48 -17.03 -20.62
N VAL A 79 -13.56 -17.86 -20.15
CA VAL A 79 -13.54 -19.29 -20.49
C VAL A 79 -14.59 -20.02 -19.67
N ASN A 80 -15.42 -20.79 -20.37
CA ASN A 80 -16.23 -21.81 -19.74
C ASN A 80 -15.38 -23.08 -19.58
N GLN A 81 -15.04 -23.41 -18.36
CA GLN A 81 -14.09 -24.45 -18.00
C GLN A 81 -14.69 -25.86 -18.15
N ASN A 82 -16.03 -25.98 -18.18
CA ASN A 82 -16.71 -27.25 -18.43
C ASN A 82 -16.83 -27.54 -19.93
N HIS A 83 -17.12 -26.51 -20.73
CA HIS A 83 -17.32 -26.61 -22.17
C HIS A 83 -16.72 -25.41 -22.89
N GLN A 84 -15.52 -25.56 -23.45
CA GLN A 84 -14.80 -24.44 -24.06
C GLN A 84 -15.59 -23.75 -25.20
N SER A 85 -16.43 -24.48 -25.93
CA SER A 85 -17.34 -23.93 -26.96
C SER A 85 -18.40 -22.97 -26.41
N SER A 86 -18.69 -23.03 -25.11
CA SER A 86 -19.64 -22.17 -24.39
C SER A 86 -18.96 -20.97 -23.73
N SER A 87 -17.68 -20.74 -24.01
CA SER A 87 -16.95 -19.55 -23.53
C SER A 87 -17.56 -18.27 -24.10
N THR A 88 -17.59 -17.21 -23.31
CA THR A 88 -18.10 -15.91 -23.76
C THR A 88 -16.96 -15.14 -24.39
N ARG A 89 -17.04 -14.85 -25.69
CA ARG A 89 -16.04 -14.07 -26.44
C ARG A 89 -16.63 -12.75 -26.91
N LYS A 90 -15.90 -11.65 -26.72
CA LYS A 90 -16.21 -10.33 -27.31
C LYS A 90 -14.96 -9.74 -27.93
N GLY A 91 -15.06 -9.25 -29.16
CA GLY A 91 -13.94 -8.67 -29.91
C GLY A 91 -14.15 -7.21 -30.24
N SER A 92 -13.06 -6.45 -30.32
CA SER A 92 -13.06 -5.04 -30.70
C SER A 92 -11.81 -4.70 -31.51
N ARG A 93 -11.88 -3.60 -32.25
CA ARG A 93 -10.72 -2.95 -32.87
C ARG A 93 -10.65 -1.55 -32.30
N HIS A 94 -9.49 -1.16 -31.79
CA HIS A 94 -9.32 0.12 -31.11
C HIS A 94 -7.92 0.71 -31.35
N THR A 95 -7.83 2.03 -31.28
CA THR A 95 -6.56 2.76 -31.30
C THR A 95 -6.28 3.33 -29.92
N PHE A 96 -5.45 2.61 -29.17
CA PHE A 96 -5.03 2.99 -27.83
C PHE A 96 -4.12 4.21 -27.89
N LYS A 97 -4.30 5.15 -26.95
CA LYS A 97 -3.57 6.42 -26.84
C LYS A 97 -3.58 6.90 -25.37
N ALA A 98 -2.83 7.94 -25.04
CA ALA A 98 -2.68 8.41 -23.65
C ALA A 98 -3.99 8.65 -22.86
N GLY A 99 -5.06 9.11 -23.51
CA GLY A 99 -6.38 9.33 -22.88
C GLY A 99 -7.36 8.15 -22.97
N GLU A 100 -7.01 7.12 -23.74
CA GLU A 100 -7.79 5.89 -23.98
C GLU A 100 -6.79 4.73 -23.99
N ALA A 101 -6.10 4.54 -22.86
CA ALA A 101 -5.02 3.56 -22.72
C ALA A 101 -5.56 2.14 -22.47
N ASP A 102 -6.84 2.04 -22.09
CA ASP A 102 -7.60 0.81 -21.97
C ASP A 102 -8.84 0.83 -22.86
N TRP A 103 -9.25 -0.36 -23.31
CA TRP A 103 -10.47 -0.55 -24.07
C TRP A 103 -11.03 -1.95 -23.87
N GLY A 104 -12.35 -2.07 -23.83
CA GLY A 104 -12.99 -3.33 -23.47
C GLY A 104 -14.49 -3.25 -23.34
N PHE A 105 -15.04 -4.07 -22.44
CA PHE A 105 -16.48 -4.21 -22.28
C PHE A 105 -16.87 -4.08 -20.82
N THR A 106 -17.53 -2.97 -20.48
CA THR A 106 -18.10 -2.72 -19.16
C THR A 106 -19.11 -3.79 -18.75
N SER A 107 -19.97 -4.22 -19.68
CA SER A 107 -20.92 -5.32 -19.48
C SER A 107 -20.44 -6.59 -20.16
N PHE A 108 -19.41 -7.27 -19.64
CA PHE A 108 -18.87 -8.48 -20.25
C PHE A 108 -19.76 -9.70 -19.97
N LYS A 109 -19.95 -10.05 -18.68
CA LYS A 109 -20.78 -11.18 -18.23
C LYS A 109 -21.57 -10.79 -16.97
N PRO A 110 -22.88 -11.09 -16.87
CA PRO A 110 -23.66 -10.78 -15.66
C PRO A 110 -23.10 -11.48 -14.42
N LEU A 111 -23.02 -10.78 -13.29
CA LEU A 111 -22.54 -11.37 -12.04
C LEU A 111 -23.42 -12.55 -11.58
N ALA A 112 -24.73 -12.45 -11.80
CA ALA A 112 -25.69 -13.51 -11.48
C ALA A 112 -25.41 -14.84 -12.21
N GLU A 113 -24.79 -14.79 -13.39
CA GLU A 113 -24.46 -15.99 -14.17
C GLU A 113 -23.14 -16.65 -13.76
N LEU A 114 -22.33 -16.01 -12.91
CA LEU A 114 -21.02 -16.53 -12.48
C LEU A 114 -21.11 -17.38 -11.20
N HIS A 115 -22.04 -17.05 -10.31
CA HIS A 115 -22.16 -17.72 -9.01
C HIS A 115 -22.86 -19.08 -9.07
N THR A 116 -23.42 -19.45 -10.23
CA THR A 116 -24.04 -20.76 -10.42
C THR A 116 -22.99 -21.75 -10.93
N HIS A 117 -22.66 -22.75 -10.11
CA HIS A 117 -21.68 -23.81 -10.47
C HIS A 117 -22.02 -24.53 -11.79
N ILE A 118 -23.30 -24.55 -12.18
CA ILE A 118 -23.79 -25.15 -13.43
C ILE A 118 -23.30 -24.41 -14.67
N ASN A 119 -23.04 -23.11 -14.59
CA ASN A 119 -22.69 -22.31 -15.75
C ASN A 119 -21.24 -22.49 -16.21
N GLY A 120 -20.38 -23.13 -15.40
CA GLY A 120 -19.03 -23.57 -15.82
C GLY A 120 -17.97 -22.48 -15.95
N PHE A 121 -18.28 -21.21 -15.65
CA PHE A 121 -17.29 -20.12 -15.68
C PHE A 121 -16.42 -20.07 -14.42
N LEU A 122 -17.00 -20.41 -13.27
CA LEU A 122 -16.32 -20.42 -11.97
C LEU A 122 -16.17 -21.87 -11.47
N VAL A 123 -14.97 -22.44 -11.62
CA VAL A 123 -14.63 -23.80 -11.17
C VAL A 123 -13.54 -23.70 -10.10
N ASN A 124 -13.73 -24.38 -8.96
CA ASN A 124 -12.84 -24.27 -7.79
C ASN A 124 -12.59 -22.82 -7.34
N ASP A 125 -13.61 -21.96 -7.45
CA ASP A 125 -13.53 -20.53 -7.17
C ASP A 125 -12.46 -19.78 -8.00
N ALA A 126 -12.13 -20.30 -9.18
CA ALA A 126 -11.22 -19.69 -10.15
C ALA A 126 -11.97 -19.29 -11.42
N LEU A 127 -11.72 -18.07 -11.90
CA LEU A 127 -12.23 -17.55 -13.18
C LEU A 127 -11.08 -17.42 -14.17
N ILE A 128 -11.23 -17.93 -15.40
CA ILE A 128 -10.20 -17.84 -16.43
C ILE A 128 -10.62 -16.82 -17.49
N VAL A 129 -9.75 -15.85 -17.74
CA VAL A 129 -9.89 -14.81 -18.76
C VAL A 129 -8.75 -14.92 -19.75
N GLU A 130 -9.05 -14.81 -21.04
CA GLU A 130 -8.04 -14.81 -22.11
C GLU A 130 -8.14 -13.53 -22.95
N ALA A 131 -7.00 -13.10 -23.47
CA ALA A 131 -6.88 -12.06 -24.48
C ALA A 131 -6.22 -12.65 -25.73
N GLU A 132 -6.77 -12.37 -26.89
CA GLU A 132 -6.10 -12.56 -28.19
C GLU A 132 -5.90 -11.19 -28.81
N VAL A 133 -4.64 -10.81 -29.08
CA VAL A 133 -4.28 -9.45 -29.51
C VAL A 133 -3.50 -9.52 -30.81
N ASP A 134 -4.01 -8.84 -31.83
CA ASP A 134 -3.35 -8.60 -33.11
C ASP A 134 -3.09 -7.10 -33.28
N VAL A 135 -1.82 -6.72 -33.41
CA VAL A 135 -1.41 -5.31 -33.50
C VAL A 135 -1.25 -4.92 -34.96
N LEU A 136 -2.09 -3.99 -35.38
CA LEU A 136 -2.21 -3.56 -36.77
C LEU A 136 -1.26 -2.41 -37.12
N ALA A 137 -1.05 -1.48 -36.19
CA ALA A 137 -0.16 -0.33 -36.37
C ALA A 137 0.37 0.21 -35.04
N VAL A 138 1.61 0.72 -35.05
CA VAL A 138 2.25 1.34 -33.87
C VAL A 138 2.92 2.66 -34.26
N HIS A 139 2.65 3.71 -33.49
CA HIS A 139 3.23 5.03 -33.66
C HIS A 139 3.75 5.59 -32.33
N PRO A 140 5.01 6.08 -32.27
CA PRO A 140 6.08 5.86 -33.26
C PRO A 140 6.40 4.36 -33.40
N PRO A 141 7.01 3.91 -34.52
CA PRO A 141 7.35 2.51 -34.70
C PRO A 141 8.23 1.98 -33.56
N VAL A 142 7.92 0.80 -33.04
CA VAL A 142 8.79 0.12 -32.05
C VAL A 142 10.06 -0.31 -32.77
N ILE A 143 11.18 0.37 -32.50
CA ILE A 143 12.49 -0.12 -32.90
C ILE A 143 12.76 -1.32 -32.00
N VAL A 144 12.66 -2.53 -32.53
CA VAL A 144 13.06 -3.75 -31.81
C VAL A 144 14.58 -3.90 -32.01
N PRO A 145 15.43 -3.63 -31.02
CA PRO A 145 16.85 -3.88 -31.16
C PRO A 145 17.06 -5.38 -30.98
N GLU A 146 17.67 -6.03 -31.96
CA GLU A 146 18.12 -7.41 -31.85
C GLU A 146 19.13 -7.55 -30.70
N ALA A 147 18.81 -8.45 -29.76
CA ALA A 147 19.66 -9.11 -28.77
C ALA A 147 20.30 -8.27 -27.64
N ASP A 148 19.90 -8.65 -26.42
CA ASP A 148 20.78 -8.99 -25.29
C ASP A 148 21.76 -7.92 -24.78
N ARG A 149 21.27 -7.10 -23.84
CA ARG A 149 21.89 -6.74 -22.54
C ARG A 149 21.11 -5.58 -21.91
N SER A 150 20.26 -5.88 -20.95
CA SER A 150 19.75 -4.87 -20.01
C SER A 150 20.88 -4.37 -19.10
N PRO A 151 21.04 -3.05 -18.87
CA PRO A 151 21.63 -2.53 -17.64
C PRO A 151 20.56 -2.52 -16.52
N PRO A 152 20.98 -2.58 -15.24
CA PRO A 152 20.10 -2.89 -14.12
C PRO A 152 19.14 -1.76 -13.79
N ASP A 153 18.00 -2.13 -13.20
CA ASP A 153 17.01 -1.27 -12.54
C ASP A 153 17.65 -0.02 -11.92
N MET A 154 17.40 1.13 -12.54
CA MET A 154 17.47 2.41 -11.83
C MET A 154 16.07 2.65 -11.29
N GLU A 155 15.82 2.20 -10.06
CA GLU A 155 14.73 2.76 -9.27
C GLU A 155 14.84 4.29 -9.31
N PRO A 156 13.75 5.01 -9.63
CA PRO A 156 13.80 6.47 -9.71
C PRO A 156 14.24 7.02 -8.37
N LEU A 157 15.25 7.89 -8.39
CA LEU A 157 15.80 8.51 -7.19
C LEU A 157 14.65 9.19 -6.43
N LEU A 158 14.56 8.92 -5.12
CA LEU A 158 13.49 9.42 -4.24
C LEU A 158 13.24 10.94 -4.42
N GLU A 159 14.29 11.67 -4.75
CA GLU A 159 14.27 13.11 -5.00
C GLU A 159 13.53 13.49 -6.30
N GLU A 160 13.62 12.69 -7.36
CA GLU A 160 12.83 12.89 -8.59
C GLU A 160 11.34 12.60 -8.37
N VAL A 161 11.04 11.59 -7.54
CA VAL A 161 9.66 11.24 -7.15
C VAL A 161 9.03 12.34 -6.31
N GLU A 162 9.74 12.89 -5.33
CA GLU A 162 9.24 14.01 -4.52
C GLU A 162 9.06 15.29 -5.35
N LYS A 163 9.97 15.53 -6.30
CA LYS A 163 9.86 16.67 -7.23
C LYS A 163 8.65 16.54 -8.15
N ALA A 164 8.38 15.34 -8.67
CA ALA A 164 7.19 15.07 -9.48
C ALA A 164 5.89 15.26 -8.68
N LYS A 165 5.83 14.81 -7.42
CA LYS A 165 4.69 15.05 -6.51
C LYS A 165 4.48 16.54 -6.26
N GLN A 166 5.55 17.30 -6.05
CA GLN A 166 5.48 18.74 -5.82
C GLN A 166 4.96 19.48 -7.06
N TYR A 167 5.43 19.14 -8.27
CA TYR A 167 4.89 19.71 -9.51
C TYR A 167 3.42 19.38 -9.74
N LEU A 168 2.99 18.16 -9.42
CA LEU A 168 1.59 17.76 -9.56
C LEU A 168 0.69 18.55 -8.60
N LYS A 169 1.16 18.77 -7.36
CA LYS A 169 0.48 19.58 -6.35
C LYS A 169 0.36 21.04 -6.79
N GLU A 170 1.40 21.59 -7.43
CA GLU A 170 1.39 22.94 -8.00
C GLU A 170 0.45 23.06 -9.20
N CYS A 171 0.48 22.12 -10.15
CA CYS A 171 -0.44 22.09 -11.29
C CYS A 171 -1.91 21.97 -10.86
N LEU A 172 -2.20 21.10 -9.89
CA LEU A 172 -3.55 21.00 -9.32
C LEU A 172 -3.93 22.29 -8.60
N SER A 173 -3.04 22.85 -7.79
CA SER A 173 -3.27 24.14 -7.13
C SER A 173 -3.57 25.26 -8.14
N ASP A 174 -2.89 25.30 -9.27
CA ASP A 174 -3.12 26.30 -10.33
C ASP A 174 -4.43 26.05 -11.10
N LEU A 175 -4.80 24.79 -11.31
CA LEU A 175 -6.11 24.39 -11.84
C LEU A 175 -7.25 24.85 -10.92
N PHE A 176 -7.04 24.79 -9.60
CA PHE A 176 -7.97 25.27 -8.57
C PHE A 176 -7.94 26.79 -8.39
N LYS A 177 -6.78 27.45 -8.55
CA LYS A 177 -6.63 28.93 -8.52
C LYS A 177 -7.31 29.64 -9.69
N LEU A 178 -7.53 28.96 -10.82
CA LEU A 178 -8.29 29.51 -11.95
C LEU A 178 -9.75 29.83 -11.62
N ASN A 179 -10.19 29.52 -10.40
CA ASN A 179 -11.55 29.71 -9.90
C ASN A 179 -12.59 29.19 -10.90
N MET A 180 -12.25 28.06 -11.53
CA MET A 180 -13.00 27.50 -12.66
C MET A 180 -14.44 27.24 -12.27
N LYS A 181 -14.68 26.76 -11.04
CA LYS A 181 -16.00 26.59 -10.46
C LYS A 181 -16.80 27.90 -10.50
N ASP A 182 -16.28 28.98 -9.93
CA ASP A 182 -16.99 30.26 -9.90
C ASP A 182 -17.18 30.86 -11.31
N ARG A 183 -16.19 30.69 -12.20
CA ARG A 183 -16.28 31.18 -13.59
C ARG A 183 -17.27 30.39 -14.45
N LEU A 184 -17.33 29.06 -14.27
CA LEU A 184 -18.31 28.18 -14.93
C LEU A 184 -19.71 28.39 -14.35
N SER A 185 -19.85 28.53 -13.02
CA SER A 185 -21.11 28.89 -12.39
C SER A 185 -21.60 30.26 -12.89
N ALA A 186 -20.73 31.26 -13.03
CA ALA A 186 -21.09 32.56 -13.60
C ALA A 186 -21.51 32.47 -15.08
N ALA A 187 -20.83 31.64 -15.89
CA ALA A 187 -21.19 31.41 -17.29
C ALA A 187 -22.53 30.67 -17.44
N LEU A 188 -22.80 29.69 -16.57
CA LEU A 188 -24.08 28.96 -16.53
C LEU A 188 -25.24 29.87 -16.08
N LEU A 189 -25.01 30.73 -15.08
CA LEU A 189 -25.96 31.77 -14.67
C LEU A 189 -26.24 32.78 -15.79
N ALA A 190 -25.23 33.17 -16.56
CA ALA A 190 -25.42 34.05 -17.70
C ALA A 190 -26.25 33.39 -18.82
N LEU A 191 -26.01 32.09 -19.09
CA LEU A 191 -26.77 31.31 -20.06
C LEU A 191 -28.23 31.10 -19.64
N SER A 192 -28.51 30.86 -18.36
CA SER A 192 -29.88 30.70 -17.85
C SER A 192 -30.70 32.00 -17.95
N HIS A 193 -30.07 33.17 -17.77
CA HIS A 193 -30.75 34.46 -17.95
C HIS A 193 -31.00 34.81 -19.43
N ALA A 194 -30.20 34.27 -20.35
CA ALA A 194 -30.32 34.49 -21.80
C ALA A 194 -31.41 33.64 -22.48
N GLU A 195 -32.12 32.77 -21.73
CA GLU A 195 -33.15 31.85 -22.25
C GLU A 195 -34.34 32.53 -22.94
N VAL A 196 -34.54 33.83 -22.73
CA VAL A 196 -35.59 34.61 -23.41
C VAL A 196 -35.14 34.90 -24.84
N GLY A 197 -35.42 33.95 -25.75
CA GLY A 197 -35.15 34.07 -27.19
C GLY A 197 -34.44 32.87 -27.83
N LEU A 198 -34.05 31.86 -27.04
CA LEU A 198 -33.42 30.64 -27.53
C LEU A 198 -34.45 29.63 -28.06
N SER A 199 -34.06 28.79 -29.03
CA SER A 199 -34.92 27.71 -29.51
C SER A 199 -35.05 26.60 -28.47
N SER A 200 -36.11 25.80 -28.57
CA SER A 200 -36.38 24.67 -27.67
C SER A 200 -35.24 23.62 -27.65
N ASP A 201 -34.53 23.44 -28.76
CA ASP A 201 -33.38 22.52 -28.83
C ASP A 201 -32.12 23.10 -28.15
N GLN A 202 -31.94 24.42 -28.21
CA GLN A 202 -30.86 25.11 -27.49
C GLN A 202 -31.09 25.08 -25.97
N GLN A 203 -32.33 25.33 -25.53
CA GLN A 203 -32.72 25.21 -24.11
C GLN A 203 -32.49 23.77 -23.59
N ARG A 204 -32.83 22.75 -24.38
CA ARG A 204 -32.59 21.34 -24.00
C ARG A 204 -31.10 21.01 -23.89
N SER A 205 -30.27 21.59 -24.76
CA SER A 205 -28.81 21.39 -24.75
C SER A 205 -28.14 22.07 -23.56
N ILE A 206 -28.58 23.29 -23.21
CA ILE A 206 -28.10 24.02 -22.02
C ILE A 206 -28.44 23.25 -20.75
N LYS A 207 -29.68 22.76 -20.64
CA LYS A 207 -30.12 21.96 -19.50
C LYS A 207 -29.33 20.65 -19.36
N ALA A 208 -29.13 19.92 -20.46
CA ALA A 208 -28.32 18.70 -20.44
C ALA A 208 -26.85 18.97 -20.04
N PHE A 209 -26.30 20.12 -20.43
CA PHE A 209 -24.97 20.52 -19.99
C PHE A 209 -24.93 20.88 -18.50
N GLN A 210 -25.97 21.54 -17.97
CA GLN A 210 -26.11 21.83 -16.53
C GLN A 210 -26.16 20.54 -15.71
N ASP A 211 -27.01 19.58 -16.09
CA ASP A 211 -27.14 18.31 -15.39
C ASP A 211 -25.80 17.54 -15.36
N ASN A 212 -25.11 17.46 -16.50
CA ASN A 212 -23.78 16.83 -16.58
C ASN A 212 -22.71 17.57 -15.74
N PHE A 213 -22.82 18.89 -15.64
CA PHE A 213 -21.89 19.70 -14.86
C PHE A 213 -22.11 19.52 -13.35
N ASP A 214 -23.37 19.48 -12.91
CA ASP A 214 -23.73 19.24 -11.52
C ASP A 214 -23.28 17.84 -11.08
N ASP A 215 -23.45 16.83 -11.93
CA ASP A 215 -22.92 15.47 -11.70
C ASP A 215 -21.40 15.49 -11.55
N PHE A 216 -20.68 16.16 -12.45
CA PHE A 216 -19.22 16.30 -12.36
C PHE A 216 -18.76 16.97 -11.05
N ILE A 217 -19.43 18.04 -10.62
CA ILE A 217 -19.10 18.74 -9.36
C ILE A 217 -19.40 17.86 -8.15
N SER A 218 -20.49 17.09 -8.18
CA SER A 218 -20.83 16.12 -7.13
C SER A 218 -19.76 15.03 -6.98
N ASP A 219 -19.32 14.46 -8.11
CA ASP A 219 -18.25 13.47 -8.15
C ASP A 219 -16.92 14.05 -7.66
N PHE A 220 -16.61 15.28 -8.05
CA PHE A 220 -15.39 15.97 -7.63
C PHE A 220 -15.38 16.24 -6.12
N LEU A 221 -16.47 16.75 -5.54
CA LEU A 221 -16.59 16.98 -4.09
C LEU A 221 -16.54 15.66 -3.30
N THR A 222 -17.10 14.59 -3.86
CA THR A 222 -17.00 13.26 -3.28
C THR A 222 -15.55 12.77 -3.26
N PHE A 223 -14.83 12.93 -4.37
CA PHE A 223 -13.41 12.60 -4.44
C PHE A 223 -12.56 13.40 -3.43
N GLU A 224 -12.77 14.71 -3.31
CA GLU A 224 -12.03 15.53 -2.33
C GLU A 224 -12.26 15.06 -0.90
N ARG A 225 -13.50 14.73 -0.54
CA ARG A 225 -13.86 14.19 0.77
C ARG A 225 -13.17 12.85 1.01
N ASP A 226 -13.26 11.92 0.06
CA ASP A 226 -12.68 10.58 0.18
C ASP A 226 -11.15 10.65 0.31
N ASN A 227 -10.52 11.56 -0.44
CA ASN A 227 -9.09 11.81 -0.35
C ASN A 227 -8.69 12.37 1.02
N ALA A 228 -9.46 13.32 1.57
CA ALA A 228 -9.22 13.86 2.91
C ALA A 228 -9.40 12.79 4.00
N GLU A 229 -10.42 11.94 3.88
CA GLU A 229 -10.64 10.82 4.80
C GLU A 229 -9.49 9.80 4.73
N PHE A 230 -9.02 9.49 3.52
CA PHE A 230 -7.86 8.61 3.33
C PHE A 230 -6.60 9.16 4.01
N GLU A 231 -6.28 10.43 3.83
CA GLU A 231 -5.12 11.08 4.46
C GLU A 231 -5.24 11.10 6.00
N LEU A 232 -6.44 11.36 6.53
CA LEU A 232 -6.70 11.29 7.97
C LEU A 232 -6.50 9.87 8.52
N GLN A 233 -7.02 8.85 7.83
CA GLN A 233 -6.83 7.46 8.22
C GLN A 233 -5.36 7.04 8.14
N LYS A 234 -4.61 7.51 7.14
CA LYS A 234 -3.18 7.27 7.02
C LYS A 234 -2.42 7.86 8.20
N LEU A 235 -2.66 9.14 8.51
CA LEU A 235 -2.02 9.81 9.65
C LEU A 235 -2.35 9.11 10.98
N ALA A 236 -3.59 8.67 11.17
CA ALA A 236 -4.00 7.94 12.37
C ALA A 236 -3.26 6.59 12.51
N ARG A 237 -3.08 5.84 11.42
CA ARG A 237 -2.30 4.60 11.43
C ARG A 237 -0.84 4.84 11.77
N ASP A 238 -0.22 5.85 11.16
CA ASP A 238 1.18 6.20 11.41
C ASP A 238 1.40 6.61 12.88
N GLN A 239 0.47 7.39 13.46
CA GLN A 239 0.49 7.73 14.88
C GLN A 239 0.30 6.52 15.80
N GLU A 240 -0.61 5.60 15.46
CA GLU A 240 -0.84 4.39 16.25
C GLU A 240 0.41 3.49 16.27
N GLU A 241 1.09 3.35 15.13
CA GLU A 241 2.32 2.59 15.01
C GLU A 241 3.46 3.21 15.84
N GLU A 242 3.61 4.54 15.80
CA GLU A 242 4.59 5.23 16.62
C GLU A 242 4.30 5.09 18.13
N LEU A 243 3.02 5.17 18.53
CA LEU A 243 2.60 4.93 19.91
C LEU A 243 2.89 3.50 20.36
N LYS A 244 2.64 2.50 19.52
CA LYS A 244 2.98 1.09 19.81
C LYS A 244 4.48 0.92 20.03
N LYS A 245 5.30 1.54 19.19
CA LYS A 245 6.77 1.52 19.34
C LYS A 245 7.21 2.14 20.67
N ARG A 246 6.73 3.35 20.98
CA ARG A 246 7.06 4.04 22.25
C ARG A 246 6.61 3.23 23.47
N MET A 247 5.42 2.63 23.41
CA MET A 247 4.91 1.77 24.47
C MET A 247 5.77 0.52 24.65
N GLY A 248 6.27 -0.08 23.57
CA GLY A 248 7.24 -1.18 23.61
C GLY A 248 8.55 -0.77 24.30
N GLU A 249 9.11 0.39 23.95
CA GLU A 249 10.33 0.92 24.59
C GLU A 249 10.13 1.18 26.09
N VAL A 250 8.99 1.77 26.47
CA VAL A 250 8.64 2.00 27.88
C VAL A 250 8.50 0.68 28.64
N LYS A 251 7.89 -0.33 28.01
CA LYS A 251 7.75 -1.67 28.59
C LYS A 251 9.12 -2.31 28.83
N MET A 252 10.02 -2.28 27.85
CA MET A 252 11.39 -2.79 27.99
C MET A 252 12.16 -2.08 29.10
N ARG A 253 12.04 -0.74 29.20
CA ARG A 253 12.67 0.03 30.30
C ARG A 253 12.12 -0.36 31.66
N LYS A 254 10.81 -0.59 31.76
CA LYS A 254 10.17 -1.04 33.01
C LYS A 254 10.68 -2.42 33.41
N GLU A 255 10.74 -3.37 32.49
CA GLU A 255 11.26 -4.72 32.76
C GLU A 255 12.72 -4.68 33.21
N LYS A 256 13.54 -3.85 32.58
CA LYS A 256 14.92 -3.62 33.01
C LYS A 256 14.99 -3.05 34.43
N LEU A 257 14.22 -2.00 34.74
CA LEU A 257 14.20 -1.40 36.08
C LEU A 257 13.77 -2.40 37.16
N VAL A 258 12.82 -3.29 36.84
CA VAL A 258 12.42 -4.37 37.76
C VAL A 258 13.57 -5.33 38.00
N SER A 259 14.27 -5.77 36.94
CA SER A 259 15.44 -6.64 37.07
C SER A 259 16.58 -5.99 37.86
N ASP A 260 16.90 -4.73 37.56
CA ASP A 260 17.92 -3.95 38.28
C ASP A 260 17.55 -3.83 39.78
N TRP A 261 16.26 -3.63 40.09
CA TRP A 261 15.78 -3.58 41.47
C TRP A 261 15.91 -4.92 42.20
N GLU A 262 15.61 -6.04 41.55
CA GLU A 262 15.78 -7.39 42.12
C GLU A 262 17.26 -7.70 42.43
N ILE A 263 18.18 -7.27 41.56
CA ILE A 263 19.62 -7.38 41.80
C ILE A 263 20.02 -6.57 43.03
N LEU A 264 19.63 -5.29 43.09
CA LEU A 264 19.93 -4.42 44.23
C LEU A 264 19.37 -4.95 45.56
N MET A 265 18.19 -5.56 45.54
CA MET A 265 17.61 -6.19 46.72
C MET A 265 18.47 -7.34 47.23
N THR A 266 18.97 -8.19 46.31
CA THR A 266 19.86 -9.30 46.63
C THR A 266 21.19 -8.80 47.20
N GLU A 267 21.82 -7.81 46.56
CA GLU A 267 23.06 -7.20 47.04
C GLU A 267 22.89 -6.56 48.42
N SER A 268 21.74 -5.91 48.67
CA SER A 268 21.40 -5.35 49.99
C SER A 268 21.27 -6.44 51.07
N GLU A 269 20.65 -7.57 50.76
CA GLU A 269 20.55 -8.70 51.69
C GLU A 269 21.93 -9.31 52.01
N GLU A 270 22.77 -9.47 50.99
CA GLU A 270 24.14 -9.95 51.16
C GLU A 270 24.97 -8.98 52.02
N ALA A 271 24.89 -7.68 51.75
CA ALA A 271 25.56 -6.65 52.53
C ALA A 271 25.13 -6.66 54.01
N LYS A 272 23.83 -6.83 54.29
CA LYS A 272 23.31 -6.99 55.65
C LYS A 272 23.88 -8.23 56.34
N SER A 273 23.91 -9.37 55.64
CA SER A 273 24.50 -10.61 56.17
C SER A 273 25.98 -10.46 56.50
N ASN A 274 26.72 -9.81 55.61
CA ASN A 274 28.14 -9.51 55.80
C ASN A 274 28.39 -8.59 57.00
N TYR A 275 27.57 -7.54 57.17
CA TYR A 275 27.65 -6.63 58.31
C TYR A 275 27.46 -7.37 59.64
N VAL A 276 26.39 -8.18 59.76
CA VAL A 276 26.12 -8.98 60.97
C VAL A 276 27.29 -9.93 61.30
N THR A 277 27.91 -10.50 60.25
CA THR A 277 29.08 -11.36 60.41
C THR A 277 30.30 -10.59 60.92
N GLN A 278 30.53 -9.37 60.41
CA GLN A 278 31.61 -8.50 60.86
C GLN A 278 31.41 -8.02 62.30
N GLU A 279 30.18 -7.67 62.68
CA GLU A 279 29.83 -7.26 64.04
C GLU A 279 30.15 -8.36 65.07
N LYS A 280 29.74 -9.61 64.79
CA LYS A 280 30.11 -10.77 65.63
C LYS A 280 31.62 -10.97 65.73
N LYS A 281 32.37 -10.77 64.64
CA LYS A 281 33.84 -10.87 64.66
C LYS A 281 34.44 -9.79 65.54
N LEU A 282 33.90 -8.57 65.51
CA LEU A 282 34.34 -7.46 66.32
C LEU A 282 34.13 -7.74 67.83
N GLU A 283 32.94 -8.23 68.21
CA GLU A 283 32.65 -8.62 69.60
C GLU A 283 33.66 -9.66 70.13
N VAL A 284 34.00 -10.68 69.33
CA VAL A 284 34.99 -11.70 69.70
C VAL A 284 36.39 -11.09 69.89
N VAL A 285 36.78 -10.13 69.04
CA VAL A 285 38.06 -9.43 69.15
C VAL A 285 38.10 -8.56 70.41
N GLU A 286 37.02 -7.85 70.71
CA GLU A 286 36.89 -7.03 71.91
C GLU A 286 36.95 -7.87 73.19
N GLU A 287 36.30 -9.04 73.21
CA GLU A 287 36.36 -9.97 74.34
C GLU A 287 37.78 -10.54 74.53
N LYS A 288 38.46 -10.93 73.46
CA LYS A 288 39.88 -11.34 73.53
C LYS A 288 40.77 -10.22 74.09
N LYS A 289 40.54 -8.98 73.68
CA LYS A 289 41.26 -7.80 74.19
C LYS A 289 40.98 -7.58 75.67
N ARG A 290 39.73 -7.77 76.13
CA ARG A 290 39.34 -7.70 77.54
C ARG A 290 40.08 -8.76 78.37
N ILE A 291 40.07 -10.02 77.92
CA ILE A 291 40.77 -11.13 78.59
C ILE A 291 42.28 -10.86 78.65
N ALA A 292 42.89 -10.37 77.57
CA ALA A 292 44.32 -10.05 77.54
C ALA A 292 44.69 -8.95 78.56
N LYS A 293 43.89 -7.89 78.65
CA LYS A 293 44.07 -6.84 79.68
C LYS A 293 43.95 -7.39 81.09
N GLU A 294 42.97 -8.26 81.34
CA GLU A 294 42.77 -8.89 82.65
C GLU A 294 43.98 -9.76 83.05
N ARG A 295 44.48 -10.57 82.11
CA ARG A 295 45.70 -11.39 82.31
C ARG A 295 46.94 -10.53 82.60
N MET A 296 47.13 -9.45 81.84
CA MET A 296 48.24 -8.52 82.05
C MET A 296 48.15 -7.86 83.43
N SER A 297 46.97 -7.39 83.85
CA SER A 297 46.75 -6.84 85.18
C SER A 297 47.08 -7.84 86.29
N ARG A 298 46.57 -9.08 86.19
CA ARG A 298 46.89 -10.16 87.16
C ARG A 298 48.39 -10.46 87.23
N SER A 299 49.08 -10.49 86.09
CA SER A 299 50.52 -10.69 86.04
C SER A 299 51.27 -9.55 86.72
N THR A 300 50.91 -8.29 86.44
CA THR A 300 51.50 -7.11 87.09
C THR A 300 51.30 -7.13 88.60
N THR A 301 50.12 -7.50 89.07
CA THR A 301 49.83 -7.67 90.51
C THR A 301 50.67 -8.79 91.11
N ALA A 302 50.73 -9.97 90.48
CA ALA A 302 51.53 -11.09 90.96
C ALA A 302 53.02 -10.77 91.04
N TRP A 303 53.57 -10.08 90.02
CA TRP A 303 54.95 -9.60 90.04
C TRP A 303 55.20 -8.58 91.14
N SER A 304 54.25 -7.67 91.38
CA SER A 304 54.33 -6.69 92.47
C SER A 304 54.33 -7.37 93.84
N SER A 305 53.45 -8.37 94.05
CA SER A 305 53.40 -9.17 95.27
C SER A 305 54.67 -10.01 95.48
N LEU A 306 55.20 -10.65 94.43
CA LEU A 306 56.46 -11.39 94.50
C LEU A 306 57.62 -10.46 94.87
N LYS A 307 57.69 -9.28 94.26
CA LYS A 307 58.72 -8.27 94.55
C LYS A 307 58.68 -7.82 96.02
N LEU A 308 57.49 -7.73 96.63
CA LEU A 308 57.32 -7.44 98.06
C LEU A 308 57.79 -8.57 98.99
N GLN A 309 57.97 -9.80 98.52
CA GLN A 309 58.49 -10.91 99.33
C GLN A 309 60.03 -10.96 99.39
N PHE A 310 60.72 -10.22 98.50
CA PHE A 310 62.18 -10.19 98.38
C PHE A 310 62.81 -8.86 98.82
N VAL A 311 62.02 -7.97 99.43
CA VAL A 311 62.43 -6.70 100.05
C VAL A 311 62.04 -6.75 101.52
#